data_AF-A0A932DJS3-F1
#
_entry.id   AF-A0A932DJS3-F1
#
_cell.length_a   1.000
_cell.length_b   1.000
_cell.length_c   1.000
_cell.angle_alpha   90.00
_cell.angle_beta   90.00
_cell.angle_gamma   90.00
#
_symmetry.space_group_name_H-M   'P 1'
#
loop_
_entity.id
_entity.type
_entity.pdbx_description
1 polymer ?
#
loop_
_entity_poly.entity_id
_entity_poly.type
_entity_poly.pdbx_seq_one_letter_code
_entity_poly.pdbx_strand_id
1 'polypeptide(L)'
;NRLNILLLGTDTRPGESGPARTDTLILATVNPEGPYLGMLSIPRDLWVQLPDGSESRINTAHFFAEITEPGTGPAATADTVAANFGVTVERYARIDFAGFVRIVDALGGITIDVPTPIEDYEYPTYDYGTQVIRFAAGEQRLNGEQALQYARTRHGSSDFDRAARQQAIIVAIGQRVLQPATWPRLPLAAIAALGAIQTNITSLEMIRLLPALLAVGPSGVDGRIVEGNMTQPFATTGGAAVLLPVWSEINPVLLVMFGQ
;
A
#
# COMPACT_ATOMS: atom_id res chain seq x y z
N ASN A 1 4.33 -0.01 23.04
CA ASN A 1 4.42 -1.07 21.99
C ASN A 1 4.06 -0.52 20.62
N ARG A 2 4.83 -0.90 19.59
CA ARG A 2 4.56 -0.57 18.18
C ARG A 2 3.27 -1.24 17.71
N LEU A 3 2.58 -0.63 16.75
CA LEU A 3 1.45 -1.22 16.05
C LEU A 3 1.83 -1.42 14.58
N ASN A 4 1.80 -2.67 14.11
CA ASN A 4 2.09 -3.02 12.74
C ASN A 4 0.78 -3.24 11.98
N ILE A 5 0.70 -2.61 10.80
CA ILE A 5 -0.50 -2.56 9.98
C ILE A 5 -0.13 -2.95 8.56
N LEU A 6 -0.78 -3.97 8.01
CA LEU A 6 -0.64 -4.32 6.59
C LEU A 6 -1.63 -3.53 5.74
N LEU A 7 -1.12 -2.69 4.85
CA LEU A 7 -1.91 -1.92 3.89
C LEU A 7 -1.94 -2.66 2.56
N LEU A 8 -3.15 -2.87 2.04
CA LEU A 8 -3.43 -3.67 0.85
C LEU A 8 -4.21 -2.86 -0.17
N GLY A 9 -3.71 -2.79 -1.40
CA GLY A 9 -4.42 -2.23 -2.54
C GLY A 9 -4.81 -3.33 -3.53
N THR A 10 -6.09 -3.44 -3.85
CA THR A 10 -6.60 -4.39 -4.86
C THR A 10 -6.97 -3.69 -6.15
N ASP A 11 -6.83 -4.42 -7.25
CA ASP A 11 -7.13 -3.95 -8.61
C ASP A 11 -8.60 -4.15 -9.03
N THR A 12 -9.48 -4.45 -8.08
CA THR A 12 -10.92 -4.66 -8.34
C THR A 12 -11.54 -3.46 -9.02
N ARG A 13 -12.06 -3.65 -10.25
CA ARG A 13 -12.76 -2.60 -10.98
C ARG A 13 -14.26 -2.60 -10.64
N PRO A 14 -14.93 -1.43 -10.72
CA PRO A 14 -16.39 -1.38 -10.55
C PRO A 14 -17.10 -2.35 -11.51
N GLY A 15 -17.85 -3.30 -10.95
CA GLY A 15 -18.60 -4.29 -11.74
C GLY A 15 -17.85 -5.59 -12.07
N GLU A 16 -16.57 -5.72 -11.71
CA GLU A 16 -15.86 -7.00 -11.80
C GLU A 16 -16.21 -7.89 -10.59
N SER A 17 -16.72 -9.08 -10.87
CA SER A 17 -16.90 -10.15 -9.89
C SER A 17 -15.80 -11.19 -10.07
N GLY A 18 -14.92 -11.30 -9.08
CA GLY A 18 -13.85 -12.29 -9.08
C GLY A 18 -12.81 -12.03 -7.98
N PRO A 19 -11.98 -13.04 -7.68
CA PRO A 19 -10.91 -12.92 -6.70
C PRO A 19 -9.87 -11.89 -7.17
N ALA A 20 -9.85 -10.74 -6.51
CA ALA A 20 -8.93 -9.66 -6.80
C ALA A 20 -7.50 -10.03 -6.35
N ARG A 21 -6.51 -9.55 -7.10
CA ARG A 21 -5.11 -9.69 -6.71
C ARG A 21 -4.71 -8.43 -5.95
N THR A 22 -3.91 -8.61 -4.92
CA THR A 22 -3.27 -7.49 -4.24
C THR A 22 -2.05 -7.08 -5.04
N ASP A 23 -2.08 -5.87 -5.60
CA ASP A 23 -0.97 -5.29 -6.34
C ASP A 23 -0.09 -4.37 -5.47
N THR A 24 -0.59 -4.00 -4.28
CA THR A 24 0.11 -3.16 -3.31
C THR A 24 0.12 -3.83 -1.94
N LEU A 25 1.30 -4.16 -1.42
CA LEU A 25 1.49 -4.68 -0.07
C LEU A 25 2.49 -3.78 0.65
N ILE A 26 2.03 -3.05 1.66
CA ILE A 26 2.90 -2.17 2.47
C ILE A 26 2.73 -2.54 3.93
N LEU A 27 3.80 -3.03 4.56
CA LEU A 27 3.84 -3.26 5.99
C LEU A 27 4.23 -1.95 6.68
N ALA A 28 3.29 -1.32 7.36
CA ALA A 28 3.49 -0.10 8.11
C ALA A 28 3.70 -0.41 9.60
N THR A 29 4.51 0.39 10.28
CA THR A 29 4.65 0.37 11.75
C THR A 29 4.56 1.77 12.30
N VAL A 30 3.75 1.93 13.34
CA VAL A 30 3.62 3.18 14.08
C VAL A 30 4.11 2.94 15.49
N ASN A 31 5.02 3.81 15.96
CA ASN A 31 5.33 3.87 17.38
C ASN A 31 4.42 4.91 18.05
N PRO A 32 3.48 4.54 18.94
CA PRO A 32 2.65 5.53 19.64
C PRO A 32 3.44 6.39 20.64
N GLU A 33 4.60 5.91 21.09
CA GLU A 33 5.43 6.55 22.12
C GLU A 33 6.50 7.48 21.54
N GLY A 34 6.69 7.51 20.22
CA GLY A 34 7.68 8.36 19.56
C GLY A 34 7.33 8.67 18.10
N PRO A 35 7.91 9.71 17.48
CA PRO A 35 7.52 10.19 16.15
C PRO A 35 8.10 9.33 15.02
N TYR A 36 7.82 8.02 15.01
CA TYR A 36 8.30 7.11 13.98
C TYR A 36 7.15 6.41 13.25
N LEU A 37 7.11 6.60 11.94
CA LEU A 37 6.28 5.86 10.99
C LEU A 37 7.19 5.15 9.99
N GLY A 38 7.24 3.82 10.04
CA GLY A 38 7.95 3.01 9.06
C GLY A 38 6.97 2.45 8.03
N MET A 39 7.34 2.42 6.75
CA MET A 39 6.60 1.74 5.68
C MET A 39 7.55 0.89 4.85
N LEU A 40 7.34 -0.42 4.82
CA LEU A 40 8.08 -1.36 4.00
C LEU A 40 7.17 -1.88 2.88
N SER A 41 7.43 -1.47 1.64
CA SER A 41 6.75 -2.01 0.47
C SER A 41 7.30 -3.40 0.14
N ILE A 42 6.40 -4.37 0.03
CA ILE A 42 6.72 -5.76 -0.28
C ILE A 42 6.30 -6.05 -1.74
N PRO A 43 7.22 -6.48 -2.62
CA PRO A 43 6.88 -6.86 -3.99
C PRO A 43 5.85 -7.98 -4.00
N ARG A 44 4.79 -7.81 -4.81
CA ARG A 44 3.73 -8.81 -4.97
C ARG A 44 4.22 -10.17 -5.49
N ASP A 45 5.35 -10.18 -6.22
CA ASP A 45 5.94 -11.36 -6.84
C ASP A 45 7.03 -12.01 -5.97
N LEU A 46 7.18 -11.57 -4.70
CA LEU A 46 8.07 -12.21 -3.72
C LEU A 46 7.63 -13.66 -3.46
N TRP A 47 8.55 -14.61 -3.62
CA TRP A 47 8.31 -16.03 -3.42
C TRP A 47 8.47 -16.39 -1.94
N VAL A 48 7.39 -16.88 -1.34
CA VAL A 48 7.28 -17.09 0.11
C VAL A 48 6.51 -18.37 0.42
N GLN A 49 6.60 -18.82 1.67
CA GLN A 49 5.78 -19.90 2.16
C GLN A 49 4.38 -19.38 2.54
N LEU A 50 3.33 -20.01 2.05
CA LEU A 50 1.95 -19.73 2.43
C LEU A 50 1.57 -20.44 3.74
N PRO A 51 0.47 -20.02 4.42
CA PRO A 51 0.07 -20.62 5.71
C PRO A 51 -0.26 -22.12 5.64
N ASP A 52 -0.61 -22.63 4.46
CA ASP A 52 -0.85 -24.07 4.22
C ASP A 52 0.45 -24.88 4.00
N GLY A 53 1.61 -24.22 4.08
CA GLY A 53 2.93 -24.80 3.91
C GLY A 53 3.41 -24.87 2.46
N SER A 54 2.56 -24.54 1.48
CA SER A 54 2.96 -24.46 0.06
C SER A 54 3.82 -23.22 -0.21
N GLU A 55 4.51 -23.19 -1.34
CA GLU A 55 5.26 -22.00 -1.77
C GLU A 55 4.58 -21.33 -2.96
N SER A 56 4.50 -20.00 -2.92
CA SER A 56 3.91 -19.22 -4.00
C SER A 56 4.39 -17.77 -3.95
N ARG A 57 3.93 -16.96 -4.92
CA ARG A 57 4.06 -15.51 -4.80
C ARG A 57 3.19 -15.00 -3.66
N ILE A 58 3.68 -14.03 -2.88
CA ILE A 58 3.00 -13.54 -1.68
C ILE A 58 1.58 -13.04 -1.94
N ASN A 59 1.32 -12.45 -3.11
CA ASN A 59 -0.01 -11.96 -3.47
C ASN A 59 -1.06 -13.06 -3.72
N THR A 60 -0.64 -14.32 -3.88
CA THR A 60 -1.57 -15.43 -4.07
C THR A 60 -2.25 -15.82 -2.77
N ALA A 61 -1.66 -15.52 -1.60
CA ALA A 61 -2.30 -15.73 -0.30
C ALA A 61 -3.66 -15.03 -0.24
N HIS A 62 -3.70 -13.76 -0.65
CA HIS A 62 -4.94 -12.99 -0.76
C HIS A 62 -5.93 -13.66 -1.72
N PHE A 63 -5.46 -13.99 -2.93
CA PHE A 63 -6.28 -14.52 -4.01
C PHE A 63 -6.95 -15.85 -3.64
N PHE A 64 -6.18 -16.80 -3.10
CA PHE A 64 -6.72 -18.10 -2.72
C PHE A 64 -7.70 -18.00 -1.56
N ALA A 65 -7.39 -17.19 -0.54
CA ALA A 65 -8.30 -16.98 0.57
C ALA A 65 -9.62 -16.33 0.12
N GLU A 66 -9.60 -15.34 -0.78
CA GLU A 66 -10.83 -14.76 -1.35
C GLU A 66 -11.65 -15.75 -2.18
N ILE A 67 -11.01 -16.72 -2.85
CA ILE A 67 -11.71 -17.81 -3.56
C ILE A 67 -12.40 -18.74 -2.56
N THR A 68 -11.71 -19.10 -1.49
CA THR A 68 -12.22 -20.02 -0.48
C THR A 68 -13.33 -19.39 0.35
N GLU A 69 -13.11 -18.18 0.86
CA GLU A 69 -14.07 -17.42 1.67
C GLU A 69 -13.89 -15.92 1.42
N PRO A 70 -14.81 -15.27 0.68
CA PRO A 70 -14.73 -13.85 0.38
C PRO A 70 -14.56 -12.98 1.64
N GLY A 71 -13.62 -12.05 1.60
CA GLY A 71 -13.28 -11.17 2.71
C GLY A 71 -12.16 -11.68 3.63
N THR A 72 -11.69 -12.91 3.47
CA THR A 72 -10.58 -13.45 4.28
C THR A 72 -9.18 -13.17 3.72
N GLY A 73 -9.09 -12.64 2.49
CA GLY A 73 -7.84 -12.33 1.80
C GLY A 73 -6.85 -11.46 2.61
N PRO A 74 -7.31 -10.35 3.24
CA PRO A 74 -6.44 -9.51 4.05
C PRO A 74 -5.79 -10.23 5.23
N ALA A 75 -6.56 -11.06 5.94
CA ALA A 75 -6.08 -11.82 7.09
C ALA A 75 -5.06 -12.88 6.66
N ALA A 76 -5.35 -13.65 5.61
CA ALA A 76 -4.42 -14.64 5.07
C ALA A 76 -3.09 -14.00 4.60
N THR A 77 -3.16 -12.80 4.03
CA THR A 77 -1.95 -12.06 3.63
C THR A 77 -1.16 -11.57 4.85
N ALA A 78 -1.84 -11.10 5.89
CA ALA A 78 -1.20 -10.71 7.15
C ALA A 78 -0.48 -11.89 7.82
N ASP A 79 -1.13 -13.06 7.86
CA ASP A 79 -0.51 -14.28 8.40
C ASP A 79 0.71 -14.72 7.57
N THR A 80 0.62 -14.61 6.25
CA THR A 80 1.74 -14.92 5.33
C THR A 80 2.92 -13.97 5.57
N VAL A 81 2.67 -12.67 5.68
CA VAL A 81 3.71 -11.68 6.01
C VAL A 81 4.32 -11.99 7.38
N ALA A 82 3.49 -12.24 8.39
CA ALA A 82 3.97 -12.52 9.73
C ALA A 82 4.86 -13.77 9.80
N ALA A 83 4.45 -14.86 9.15
CA ALA A 83 5.18 -16.12 9.14
C ALA A 83 6.56 -16.01 8.44
N ASN A 84 6.66 -15.26 7.35
CA ASN A 84 7.89 -15.17 6.57
C ASN A 84 8.84 -14.08 7.08
N PHE A 85 8.30 -12.93 7.48
CA PHE A 85 9.11 -11.78 7.91
C PHE A 85 9.43 -11.84 9.41
N GLY A 86 8.82 -12.73 10.18
CA GLY A 86 9.06 -12.82 11.62
C GLY A 86 8.56 -11.60 12.40
N VAL A 87 7.61 -10.87 11.82
CA VAL A 87 7.01 -9.66 12.40
C VAL A 87 5.55 -9.89 12.74
N THR A 88 5.11 -9.44 13.91
CA THR A 88 3.67 -9.45 14.23
C THR A 88 2.93 -8.47 13.32
N VAL A 89 1.78 -8.86 12.78
CA VAL A 89 0.88 -7.97 12.02
C VAL A 89 -0.45 -7.90 12.76
N GLU A 90 -0.65 -6.88 13.59
CA GLU A 90 -1.86 -6.79 14.41
C GLU A 90 -3.08 -6.37 13.60
N ARG A 91 -2.89 -5.54 12.57
CA ARG A 91 -3.98 -4.92 11.83
C ARG A 91 -3.75 -4.97 10.32
N TYR A 92 -4.84 -4.85 9.56
CA TYR A 92 -4.77 -4.67 8.13
C TYR A 92 -5.81 -3.64 7.65
N ALA A 93 -5.56 -3.05 6.49
CA ALA A 93 -6.51 -2.21 5.79
C ALA A 93 -6.43 -2.51 4.29
N ARG A 94 -7.53 -3.01 3.70
CA ARG A 94 -7.67 -3.24 2.27
C ARG A 94 -8.55 -2.19 1.63
N ILE A 95 -8.12 -1.65 0.51
CA ILE A 95 -8.86 -0.66 -0.28
C ILE A 95 -8.79 -1.01 -1.77
N ASP A 96 -9.91 -0.79 -2.47
CA ASP A 96 -9.99 -0.88 -3.94
C ASP A 96 -9.84 0.51 -4.58
N PHE A 97 -9.78 0.55 -5.91
CA PHE A 97 -9.62 1.81 -6.64
C PHE A 97 -10.76 2.79 -6.41
N ALA A 98 -12.00 2.32 -6.39
CA ALA A 98 -13.17 3.17 -6.20
C ALA A 98 -13.16 3.81 -4.80
N GLY A 99 -12.83 3.02 -3.78
CA GLY A 99 -12.67 3.45 -2.40
C GLY A 99 -11.57 4.49 -2.26
N PHE A 100 -10.41 4.25 -2.88
CA PHE A 100 -9.29 5.18 -2.88
C PHE A 100 -9.68 6.55 -3.44
N VAL A 101 -10.31 6.58 -4.63
CA VAL A 101 -10.77 7.83 -5.27
C VAL A 101 -11.74 8.58 -4.35
N ARG A 102 -12.74 7.89 -3.79
CA ARG A 102 -13.73 8.50 -2.89
C ARG A 102 -13.10 9.14 -1.66
N ILE A 103 -12.11 8.50 -1.05
CA ILE A 103 -11.43 9.05 0.15
C ILE A 103 -10.66 10.31 -0.22
N VAL A 104 -9.88 10.28 -1.30
CA VAL A 104 -9.07 11.43 -1.73
C VAL A 104 -9.97 12.62 -2.12
N ASP A 105 -11.06 12.37 -2.83
CA ASP A 105 -12.02 13.41 -3.19
C ASP A 105 -12.74 14.00 -1.97
N ALA A 106 -13.11 13.16 -1.00
CA ALA A 106 -13.71 13.61 0.26
C ALA A 106 -12.76 14.51 1.07
N LEU A 107 -11.44 14.31 0.96
CA LEU A 107 -10.42 15.20 1.52
C LEU A 107 -10.22 16.50 0.71
N GLY A 108 -10.86 16.62 -0.46
CA GLY A 108 -10.66 17.73 -1.41
C GLY A 108 -9.33 17.64 -2.16
N GLY A 109 -8.85 16.41 -2.42
CA GLY A 109 -7.59 16.13 -3.09
C GLY A 109 -6.36 16.15 -2.17
N ILE A 110 -5.23 15.65 -2.67
CA ILE A 110 -3.94 15.56 -1.98
C ILE A 110 -2.86 16.33 -2.73
N THR A 111 -1.86 16.87 -2.02
CA THR A 111 -0.72 17.52 -2.66
C THR A 111 0.42 16.51 -2.80
N ILE A 112 0.96 16.37 -4.01
CA ILE A 112 2.11 15.54 -4.32
C ILE A 112 3.18 16.42 -4.94
N ASP A 113 4.42 16.31 -4.47
CA ASP A 113 5.59 16.84 -5.17
C ASP A 113 6.09 15.77 -6.15
N VAL A 114 5.90 16.02 -7.44
CA VAL A 114 6.27 15.08 -8.50
C VAL A 114 7.74 15.32 -8.87
N PRO A 115 8.66 14.35 -8.64
CA PRO A 115 10.10 14.62 -8.75
C PRO A 115 10.54 14.87 -10.19
N THR A 116 9.93 14.18 -11.15
CA THR A 116 10.25 14.27 -12.57
C THR A 116 8.96 14.21 -13.39
N PRO A 117 8.88 14.87 -14.55
CA PRO A 117 7.70 14.78 -15.40
C PRO A 117 7.40 13.32 -15.77
N ILE A 118 6.13 12.96 -15.74
CA ILE A 118 5.64 11.65 -16.15
C ILE A 118 4.72 11.85 -17.33
N GLU A 119 4.99 11.15 -18.42
CA GLU A 119 4.06 11.01 -19.54
C GLU A 119 3.82 9.53 -19.77
N ASP A 120 2.56 9.11 -19.72
CA ASP A 120 2.18 7.72 -19.98
C ASP A 120 1.14 7.75 -21.10
N TYR A 121 1.54 7.28 -22.27
CA TYR A 121 0.73 7.30 -23.49
C TYR A 121 -0.23 6.11 -23.58
N GLU A 122 -0.04 5.10 -22.72
CA GLU A 122 -0.72 3.81 -22.79
C GLU A 122 -1.40 3.46 -21.45
N TYR A 123 -1.78 4.47 -20.67
CA TYR A 123 -2.37 4.24 -19.35
C TYR A 123 -3.71 3.50 -19.50
N PRO A 124 -3.90 2.35 -18.84
CA PRO A 124 -5.07 1.51 -19.06
C PRO A 124 -6.35 2.14 -18.51
N THR A 125 -7.39 2.19 -19.34
CA THR A 125 -8.74 2.61 -18.95
C THR A 125 -9.59 1.40 -18.52
N TYR A 126 -10.73 1.68 -17.87
CA TYR A 126 -11.61 0.61 -17.35
C TYR A 126 -12.20 -0.27 -18.46
N ASP A 127 -12.42 0.29 -19.65
CA ASP A 127 -12.94 -0.35 -20.85
C ASP A 127 -11.86 -1.07 -21.68
N TYR A 128 -10.71 -1.38 -21.07
CA TYR A 128 -9.57 -2.06 -21.72
C TYR A 128 -8.91 -1.27 -22.85
N GLY A 129 -9.20 0.03 -22.95
CA GLY A 129 -8.48 0.97 -23.80
C GLY A 129 -7.24 1.55 -23.11
N THR A 130 -6.68 2.57 -23.76
CA THR A 130 -5.56 3.35 -23.23
C THR A 130 -5.85 4.84 -23.33
N GLN A 131 -5.32 5.61 -22.40
CA GLN A 131 -5.36 7.07 -22.43
C GLN A 131 -3.99 7.66 -22.16
N VAL A 132 -3.81 8.93 -22.54
CA VAL A 132 -2.60 9.69 -22.23
C VAL A 132 -2.79 10.40 -20.89
N ILE A 133 -1.91 10.18 -19.93
CA ILE A 133 -1.83 10.94 -18.69
C ILE A 133 -0.49 11.65 -18.59
N ARG A 134 -0.50 12.82 -17.95
CA ARG A 134 0.69 13.65 -17.77
C ARG A 134 0.73 14.25 -16.36
N PHE A 135 1.89 14.20 -15.75
CA PHE A 135 2.20 14.92 -14.52
C PHE A 135 3.44 15.79 -14.77
N ALA A 136 3.32 17.09 -14.51
CA ALA A 136 4.48 17.97 -14.52
C ALA A 136 5.41 17.64 -13.34
N ALA A 137 6.65 18.15 -13.33
CA ALA A 137 7.45 18.13 -12.11
C ALA A 137 6.99 19.24 -11.14
N GLY A 138 7.18 19.01 -9.84
CA GLY A 138 6.82 19.94 -8.77
C GLY A 138 5.50 19.65 -8.07
N GLU A 139 5.18 20.51 -7.09
CA GLU A 139 3.97 20.39 -6.26
C GLU A 139 2.68 20.56 -7.07
N GLN A 140 1.80 19.55 -6.97
CA GLN A 140 0.50 19.52 -7.64
C GLN A 140 -0.58 19.01 -6.69
N ARG A 141 -1.75 19.65 -6.75
CA ARG A 141 -2.96 19.14 -6.08
C ARG A 141 -3.64 18.15 -7.01
N LEU A 142 -3.67 16.87 -6.62
CA LEU A 142 -4.31 15.79 -7.34
C LEU A 142 -5.68 15.48 -6.71
N ASN A 143 -6.72 15.36 -7.55
CA ASN A 143 -7.99 14.75 -7.14
C ASN A 143 -7.84 13.21 -7.04
N GLY A 144 -8.90 12.51 -6.67
CA GLY A 144 -8.87 11.06 -6.47
C GLY A 144 -8.48 10.28 -7.72
N GLU A 145 -9.01 10.66 -8.87
CA GLU A 145 -8.68 10.01 -10.14
C GLU A 145 -7.22 10.24 -10.54
N GLN A 146 -6.74 11.48 -10.46
CA GLN A 146 -5.34 11.82 -10.76
C GLN A 146 -4.37 11.15 -9.78
N ALA A 147 -4.71 11.09 -8.49
CA ALA A 147 -3.91 10.40 -7.50
C ALA A 147 -3.85 8.89 -7.79
N LEU A 148 -4.95 8.29 -8.25
CA LEU A 148 -4.98 6.88 -8.64
C LEU A 148 -4.13 6.63 -9.88
N GLN A 149 -4.21 7.50 -10.88
CA GLN A 149 -3.36 7.46 -12.07
C GLN A 149 -1.88 7.56 -11.70
N TYR A 150 -1.52 8.47 -10.80
CA TYR A 150 -0.16 8.62 -10.29
C TYR A 150 0.33 7.36 -9.56
N ALA A 151 -0.53 6.74 -8.74
CA ALA A 151 -0.19 5.49 -8.03
C ALA A 151 0.06 4.30 -8.97
N ARG A 152 -0.61 4.29 -10.13
CA ARG A 152 -0.71 3.10 -11.00
C ARG A 152 0.16 3.15 -12.25
N THR A 153 0.53 4.34 -12.73
CA THR A 153 1.35 4.47 -13.94
C THR A 153 2.63 3.63 -13.82
N ARG A 154 2.98 2.95 -14.92
CA ARG A 154 4.18 2.11 -15.04
C ARG A 154 5.11 2.61 -16.15
N HIS A 155 4.68 3.57 -16.96
CA HIS A 155 5.43 4.02 -18.13
C HIS A 155 6.75 4.65 -17.72
N GLY A 156 7.85 4.17 -18.34
CA GLY A 156 9.20 4.62 -18.03
C GLY A 156 9.66 4.38 -16.59
N SER A 157 8.97 3.53 -15.83
CA SER A 157 9.21 3.37 -14.39
C SER A 157 9.27 1.91 -13.96
N SER A 158 10.12 1.60 -13.00
CA SER A 158 10.22 0.30 -12.37
C SER A 158 9.04 0.03 -11.40
N ASP A 159 8.85 -1.23 -11.01
CA ASP A 159 7.91 -1.59 -9.93
C ASP A 159 8.26 -0.89 -8.60
N PHE A 160 9.53 -0.50 -8.41
CA PHE A 160 10.02 0.23 -7.25
C PHE A 160 9.60 1.70 -7.28
N ASP A 161 9.69 2.35 -8.45
CA ASP A 161 9.17 3.72 -8.62
C ASP A 161 7.66 3.77 -8.34
N ARG A 162 6.93 2.72 -8.72
CA ARG A 162 5.51 2.57 -8.38
C ARG A 162 5.31 2.48 -6.86
N ALA A 163 6.07 1.63 -6.18
CA ALA A 163 6.01 1.49 -4.73
C ALA A 163 6.35 2.80 -4.00
N ALA A 164 7.33 3.56 -4.49
CA ALA A 164 7.68 4.88 -3.96
C ALA A 164 6.54 5.89 -4.12
N ARG A 165 5.87 5.92 -5.28
CA ARG A 165 4.69 6.77 -5.50
C ARG A 165 3.52 6.41 -4.58
N GLN A 166 3.30 5.12 -4.32
CA GLN A 166 2.28 4.65 -3.39
C GLN A 166 2.56 5.12 -1.95
N GLN A 167 3.82 5.02 -1.50
CA GLN A 167 4.22 5.56 -0.19
C GLN A 167 4.05 7.09 -0.13
N ALA A 168 4.45 7.81 -1.18
CA ALA A 168 4.26 9.27 -1.26
C ALA A 168 2.79 9.68 -1.16
N ILE A 169 1.88 8.91 -1.76
CA ILE A 169 0.44 9.11 -1.62
C ILE A 169 -0.04 8.92 -0.18
N ILE A 170 0.42 7.86 0.51
CA ILE A 170 0.05 7.63 1.92
C ILE A 170 0.51 8.80 2.79
N VAL A 171 1.74 9.29 2.58
CA VAL A 171 2.27 10.47 3.27
C VAL A 171 1.42 11.71 2.96
N ALA A 172 1.07 11.94 1.70
CA ALA A 172 0.27 13.09 1.28
C ALA A 172 -1.16 13.05 1.85
N ILE A 173 -1.78 11.88 1.95
CA ILE A 173 -3.07 11.70 2.64
C ILE A 173 -2.91 12.06 4.12
N GLY A 174 -1.86 11.55 4.78
CA GLY A 174 -1.53 11.90 6.17
C GLY A 174 -1.42 13.41 6.34
N GLN A 175 -0.52 14.06 5.59
CA GLN A 175 -0.34 15.52 5.62
C GLN A 175 -1.64 16.27 5.36
N ARG A 176 -2.47 15.79 4.43
CA ARG A 176 -3.77 16.40 4.12
C ARG A 176 -4.73 16.35 5.31
N VAL A 177 -4.79 15.22 6.03
CA VAL A 177 -5.62 15.08 7.24
C VAL A 177 -5.18 16.04 8.34
N LEU A 178 -3.87 16.26 8.49
CA LEU A 178 -3.31 17.13 9.52
C LEU A 178 -3.49 18.63 9.24
N GLN A 179 -3.78 19.03 8.00
CA GLN A 179 -4.01 20.43 7.63
C GLN A 179 -5.31 20.97 8.26
N PRO A 180 -5.28 22.09 9.01
CA PRO A 180 -6.47 22.68 9.62
C PRO A 180 -7.59 23.02 8.62
N ALA A 181 -7.22 23.42 7.39
CA ALA A 181 -8.18 23.69 6.32
C ALA A 181 -8.97 22.44 5.85
N THR A 182 -8.51 21.23 6.20
CA THR A 182 -9.19 19.97 5.90
C THR A 182 -10.17 19.56 7.00
N TRP A 183 -10.05 20.07 8.22
CA TRP A 183 -10.83 19.61 9.37
C TRP A 183 -12.36 19.59 9.15
N PRO A 184 -12.97 20.59 8.48
CA PRO A 184 -14.40 20.53 8.15
C PRO A 184 -14.81 19.36 7.24
N ARG A 185 -13.86 18.80 6.47
CA ARG A 185 -14.08 17.65 5.57
C ARG A 185 -13.84 16.30 6.24
N LEU A 186 -13.15 16.26 7.39
CA LEU A 186 -12.78 15.01 8.05
C LEU A 186 -13.99 14.10 8.38
N PRO A 187 -15.16 14.62 8.80
CA PRO A 187 -16.33 13.76 9.00
C PRO A 187 -16.77 13.05 7.72
N LEU A 188 -16.80 13.76 6.58
CA LEU A 188 -17.16 13.17 5.29
C LEU A 188 -16.09 12.17 4.81
N ALA A 189 -14.81 12.51 4.96
CA ALA A 189 -13.71 11.63 4.60
C ALA A 189 -13.70 10.34 5.46
N ALA A 190 -14.05 10.45 6.75
CA ALA A 190 -14.18 9.29 7.63
C ALA A 190 -15.31 8.36 7.20
N ILE A 191 -16.48 8.90 6.82
CA ILE A 191 -17.60 8.11 6.28
C ILE A 191 -17.19 7.42 4.97
N ALA A 192 -16.52 8.15 4.08
CA ALA A 192 -16.01 7.58 2.83
C ALA A 192 -15.02 6.44 3.09
N ALA A 193 -14.11 6.61 4.05
CA ALA A 193 -13.14 5.59 4.45
C ALA A 193 -13.80 4.35 5.05
N LEU A 194 -14.75 4.52 5.98
CA LEU A 194 -15.47 3.40 6.60
C LEU A 194 -16.27 2.56 5.59
N GLY A 195 -16.79 3.18 4.54
CA GLY A 195 -17.49 2.48 3.45
C GLY A 195 -16.58 1.98 2.31
N ALA A 196 -15.28 2.30 2.35
CA ALA A 196 -14.32 1.97 1.29
C ALA A 196 -13.24 0.98 1.74
N ILE A 197 -12.92 0.96 3.03
CA ILE A 197 -11.82 0.19 3.58
C ILE A 197 -12.37 -1.03 4.30
N GLN A 198 -11.91 -2.21 3.92
CA GLN A 198 -12.08 -3.39 4.75
C GLN A 198 -10.91 -3.48 5.74
N THR A 199 -11.20 -3.45 7.03
CA THR A 199 -10.18 -3.41 8.07
C THR A 199 -10.65 -4.09 9.36
N ASN A 200 -9.70 -4.58 10.15
CA ASN A 200 -9.91 -4.99 11.53
C ASN A 200 -9.46 -3.90 12.55
N ILE A 201 -9.09 -2.70 12.08
CA ILE A 201 -8.77 -1.55 12.93
C ILE A 201 -10.07 -0.98 13.48
N THR A 202 -10.16 -0.86 14.79
CA THR A 202 -11.31 -0.25 15.44
C THR A 202 -11.32 1.26 15.27
N SER A 203 -12.50 1.89 15.29
CA SER A 203 -12.60 3.36 15.21
C SER A 203 -11.82 4.08 16.31
N LEU A 204 -11.74 3.47 17.50
CA LEU A 204 -10.96 4.00 18.61
C LEU A 204 -9.44 3.93 18.33
N GLU A 205 -8.96 2.84 17.74
CA GLU A 205 -7.56 2.72 17.31
C GLU A 205 -7.21 3.75 16.24
N MET A 206 -8.07 3.95 15.24
CA MET A 206 -7.86 5.00 14.22
C MET A 206 -7.70 6.38 14.86
N ILE A 207 -8.54 6.72 15.84
CA ILE A 207 -8.42 8.00 16.55
C ILE A 207 -7.13 8.07 17.37
N ARG A 208 -6.72 6.96 18.00
CA ARG A 208 -5.47 6.89 18.79
C ARG A 208 -4.20 7.00 17.95
N LEU A 209 -4.27 6.73 16.65
CA LEU A 209 -3.14 6.92 15.73
C LEU A 209 -2.93 8.41 15.36
N LEU A 210 -3.96 9.26 15.47
CA LEU A 210 -3.87 10.67 15.06
C LEU A 210 -2.73 11.45 15.76
N PRO A 211 -2.55 11.37 17.10
CA PRO A 211 -1.44 12.07 17.76
C PRO A 211 -0.07 11.57 17.32
N ALA A 212 0.08 10.27 17.07
CA ALA A 212 1.32 9.69 16.57
C ALA A 212 1.64 10.21 15.17
N LEU A 213 0.64 10.23 14.27
CA LEU A 213 0.78 10.80 12.92
C LEU A 213 1.13 12.29 12.95
N LEU A 214 0.55 13.06 13.88
CA LEU A 214 0.90 14.47 14.11
C LEU A 214 2.34 14.64 14.59
N ALA A 215 2.79 13.78 15.51
CA ALA A 215 4.13 13.84 16.09
C ALA A 215 5.23 13.47 15.08
N VAL A 216 4.98 12.50 14.20
CA VAL A 216 5.89 12.05 13.14
C VAL A 216 6.33 13.20 12.23
N GLY A 217 5.40 14.08 11.85
CA GLY A 217 5.69 15.18 10.92
C GLY A 217 6.19 14.72 9.53
N PRO A 218 6.60 15.63 8.63
CA PRO A 218 7.04 15.27 7.28
C PRO A 218 8.36 14.47 7.24
N SER A 219 9.22 14.62 8.26
CA SER A 219 10.56 14.04 8.31
C SER A 219 10.66 12.72 9.11
N GLY A 220 9.60 12.31 9.82
CA GLY A 220 9.60 11.09 10.63
C GLY A 220 9.15 9.82 9.90
N VAL A 221 8.95 9.91 8.58
CA VAL A 221 8.52 8.78 7.74
C VAL A 221 9.74 8.08 7.15
N ASP A 222 9.98 6.83 7.54
CA ASP A 222 10.98 5.94 6.95
C ASP A 222 10.30 5.00 5.94
N GLY A 223 10.39 5.35 4.66
CA GLY A 223 9.86 4.55 3.55
C GLY A 223 10.95 3.71 2.90
N ARG A 224 10.78 2.39 2.89
CA ARG A 224 11.69 1.43 2.25
C ARG A 224 10.94 0.46 1.36
N ILE A 225 11.64 -0.17 0.43
CA ILE A 225 11.10 -1.14 -0.51
C ILE A 225 11.99 -2.38 -0.44
N VAL A 226 11.40 -3.57 -0.41
CA VAL A 226 12.17 -4.82 -0.54
C VAL A 226 12.59 -4.96 -2.00
N GLU A 227 13.84 -4.58 -2.31
CA GLU A 227 14.39 -4.50 -3.66
C GLU A 227 15.90 -4.74 -3.71
N GLY A 228 16.47 -4.70 -4.92
CA GLY A 228 17.91 -4.76 -5.12
C GLY A 228 18.51 -6.04 -4.56
N ASN A 229 19.51 -5.91 -3.67
CA ASN A 229 20.18 -7.05 -3.03
C ASN A 229 19.29 -7.83 -2.07
N MET A 230 18.12 -7.32 -1.67
CA MET A 230 17.15 -8.04 -0.86
C MET A 230 16.38 -9.11 -1.64
N THR A 231 16.48 -9.14 -2.97
CA THR A 231 15.76 -10.10 -3.81
C THR A 231 16.63 -10.64 -4.93
N GLN A 232 16.36 -11.88 -5.35
CA GLN A 232 17.00 -12.50 -6.51
C GLN A 232 15.94 -12.94 -7.52
N PRO A 233 16.00 -12.46 -8.79
CA PRO A 233 15.11 -12.95 -9.84
C PRO A 233 15.26 -14.47 -10.04
N PHE A 234 14.14 -15.17 -10.13
CA PHE A 234 14.09 -16.61 -10.32
C PHE A 234 12.95 -16.99 -11.26
N ALA A 235 13.13 -18.06 -12.02
CA ALA A 235 12.08 -18.65 -12.85
C ALA A 235 11.70 -20.00 -12.25
N THR A 236 10.42 -20.16 -11.89
CA THR A 236 9.93 -21.43 -11.38
C THR A 236 9.98 -22.51 -12.46
N THR A 237 9.85 -23.78 -12.08
CA THR A 237 9.77 -24.90 -13.04
C THR A 237 8.62 -24.74 -14.05
N GLY A 238 7.56 -24.01 -13.68
CA GLY A 238 6.44 -23.66 -14.56
C GLY A 238 6.65 -22.40 -15.42
N GLY A 239 7.85 -21.80 -15.41
CA GLY A 239 8.19 -20.63 -16.22
C GLY A 239 7.69 -19.28 -15.66
N ALA A 240 7.15 -19.25 -14.43
CA ALA A 240 6.74 -18.00 -13.82
C ALA A 240 7.96 -17.24 -13.28
N ALA A 241 8.08 -15.95 -13.62
CA ALA A 241 9.08 -15.07 -13.04
C ALA A 241 8.65 -14.65 -11.61
N VAL A 242 9.55 -14.83 -10.65
CA VAL A 242 9.35 -14.57 -9.23
C VAL A 242 10.60 -13.93 -8.61
N LEU A 243 10.48 -13.40 -7.40
CA LEU A 243 11.57 -12.81 -6.63
C LEU A 243 11.85 -13.66 -5.39
N LEU A 244 13.00 -14.33 -5.32
CA LEU A 244 13.42 -15.03 -4.11
C LEU A 244 13.90 -14.02 -3.05
N PRO A 245 13.46 -14.10 -1.79
CA PRO A 245 13.94 -13.23 -0.72
C PRO A 245 15.37 -13.57 -0.32
N VAL A 246 16.19 -12.54 -0.12
CA VAL A 246 17.52 -12.65 0.49
C VAL A 246 17.43 -12.19 1.94
N TRP A 247 17.06 -13.10 2.83
CA TRP A 247 16.76 -12.80 4.24
C TRP A 247 17.93 -12.17 5.00
N SER A 248 19.18 -12.47 4.63
CA SER A 248 20.36 -11.82 5.23
C SER A 248 20.40 -10.30 5.00
N GLU A 249 19.76 -9.81 3.93
CA GLU A 249 19.65 -8.38 3.62
C GLU A 249 18.33 -7.78 4.11
N ILE A 250 17.24 -8.58 4.14
CA ILE A 250 15.92 -8.13 4.62
C ILE A 250 15.90 -8.00 6.15
N ASN A 251 16.43 -8.97 6.89
CA ASN A 251 16.33 -9.02 8.36
C ASN A 251 16.93 -7.78 9.06
N PRO A 252 18.09 -7.23 8.65
CA PRO A 252 18.59 -5.97 9.20
C PRO A 252 17.62 -4.79 9.02
N VAL A 253 16.90 -4.74 7.89
CA VAL A 253 15.88 -3.71 7.65
C VAL A 253 14.70 -3.90 8.61
N LEU A 254 14.26 -5.14 8.80
CA LEU A 254 13.16 -5.45 9.72
C LEU A 254 13.50 -5.09 11.17
N LEU A 255 14.70 -5.44 11.62
CA LEU A 255 15.16 -5.13 12.97
C LEU A 255 15.18 -3.61 13.22
N VAL A 256 15.69 -2.83 12.26
CA VAL A 256 15.73 -1.37 12.38
C VAL A 256 14.33 -0.76 12.38
N MET A 257 13.46 -1.22 11.47
CA MET A 257 12.15 -0.59 11.28
C MET A 257 11.12 -1.04 12.32
N PHE A 258 11.07 -2.33 12.65
CA PHE A 258 10.03 -2.96 13.46
C PHE A 258 10.50 -3.38 14.85
N GLY A 259 11.82 -3.43 15.08
CA GLY A 259 12.40 -3.91 16.34
C GLY A 259 12.23 -5.42 16.55
N GLN A 260 11.98 -6.16 15.47
CA GLN A 260 11.76 -7.61 15.40
C GLN A 260 12.66 -8.19 14.32
#